data_AF-A0A971DYZ3-F1
#
_entry.id   AF-A0A971DYZ3-F1
#
_cell.length_a   1.000
_cell.length_b   1.000
_cell.length_c   1.000
_cell.angle_alpha   90.00
_cell.angle_beta   90.00
_cell.angle_gamma   90.00
#
_symmetry.space_group_name_H-M   'P 1'
#
loop_
_entity.id
_entity.type
_entity.pdbx_description
1 polymer ?
#
loop_
_entity_poly.entity_id
_entity_poly.type
_entity_poly.pdbx_seq_one_letter_code
_entity_poly.pdbx_strand_id
1 'polypeptide(L)'
;MKRILPFLIILAGYFSASAQIISQYIETSSGSTPKGIEIWNNTLSELNFATNSLVIEKGTNGAIPSLDFSLSSGTLAPGNVIVIGTSDLQTVVETVGAQFFLKAFTFNGDDALVVKYGGVITDVFGVPGSDPGTAWSGSGVSTANQNIVLKQGIETGAVMGWSDPSLRFEVATTDNSPAGMGVAPVRITGTLNVSPHSLSELSYVFGQGPSISMPITLSGTGLTSPVVVTPPVAVEISNDNISFYSQTLSFTPVVGTLDEKTIYVRLVQGLEIGSYPNLSMEISSVGAVSSTVDFSGRVKYSELRNLPNAWINEFHYDNDGDDLNEFVEIAIENAGIFDLSDFTVSLYNGGTGTVYDARNLGAIQPVSTRNGVSFFCWNPASIQNGAPDGFALDYKGESVCFISYEGAFVATDGPALGLTSVDTGISESSTKTLVGSSIQLVGTGNTFEHFRWISQVESPGHLNTYQSIDEFAPPVPVDSRGILAFFVLLSAGVVWRKVRR
;
A
#
# COMPACT_ATOMS: atom_id res chain seq x y z
N MET A 1 5.06 44.52 -37.43
CA MET A 1 5.38 43.34 -36.59
C MET A 1 5.35 42.09 -37.46
N LYS A 2 6.53 41.54 -37.80
CA LYS A 2 6.64 40.27 -38.55
C LYS A 2 6.38 39.13 -37.56
N ARG A 3 5.34 38.33 -37.83
CA ARG A 3 5.00 37.14 -37.04
C ARG A 3 6.05 36.06 -37.29
N ILE A 4 6.81 35.71 -36.26
CA ILE A 4 7.75 34.58 -36.26
C ILE A 4 6.91 33.33 -36.00
N LEU A 5 6.86 32.42 -36.98
CA LEU A 5 6.25 31.10 -36.86
C LEU A 5 7.29 30.20 -36.16
N PRO A 6 6.98 29.49 -35.07
CA PRO A 6 7.95 28.61 -34.43
C PRO A 6 8.15 27.38 -35.31
N PHE A 7 9.39 27.20 -35.76
CA PHE A 7 9.83 26.02 -36.48
C PHE A 7 10.01 24.91 -35.43
N LEU A 8 9.08 23.94 -35.40
CA LEU A 8 9.22 22.74 -34.58
C LEU A 8 10.35 21.90 -35.17
N ILE A 9 11.52 21.96 -34.56
CA ILE A 9 12.62 21.04 -34.86
C ILE A 9 12.21 19.69 -34.27
N ILE A 10 11.66 18.81 -35.11
CA ILE A 10 11.55 17.39 -34.81
C ILE A 10 12.99 16.86 -34.86
N LEU A 11 13.63 16.79 -33.70
CA LEU A 11 14.87 16.04 -33.54
C LEU A 11 14.51 14.56 -33.69
N ALA A 12 14.56 14.04 -34.92
CA ALA A 12 14.51 12.61 -35.17
C ALA A 12 15.77 12.01 -34.54
N GLY A 13 15.67 11.60 -33.28
CA GLY A 13 16.67 10.75 -32.66
C GLY A 13 16.83 9.51 -33.53
N TYR A 14 18.03 9.30 -34.05
CA TYR A 14 18.40 8.02 -34.64
C TYR A 14 18.37 6.98 -33.52
N PHE A 15 17.24 6.29 -33.35
CA PHE A 15 17.21 5.05 -32.59
C PHE A 15 18.05 4.04 -33.38
N SER A 16 19.22 3.67 -32.85
CA SER A 16 20.03 2.61 -33.45
C SER A 16 19.24 1.31 -33.36
N ALA A 17 18.86 0.77 -34.53
CA ALA A 17 17.99 -0.39 -34.73
C ALA A 17 18.70 -1.73 -34.46
N SER A 18 19.20 -1.94 -33.24
CA SER A 18 19.83 -3.21 -32.83
C SER A 18 18.85 -4.00 -31.96
N ALA A 19 18.05 -4.89 -32.56
CA ALA A 19 16.87 -5.42 -31.87
C ALA A 19 16.39 -6.77 -32.44
N GLN A 20 17.22 -7.80 -32.24
CA GLN A 20 16.84 -9.21 -32.23
C GLN A 20 17.31 -9.79 -30.91
N ILE A 21 16.36 -10.17 -30.05
CA ILE A 21 16.61 -10.55 -28.66
C ILE A 21 16.15 -11.98 -28.46
N ILE A 22 16.85 -12.73 -27.61
CA ILE A 22 16.35 -14.02 -27.12
C ILE A 22 15.19 -13.74 -26.18
N SER A 23 13.96 -14.02 -26.63
CA SER A 23 12.74 -13.87 -25.84
C SER A 23 12.41 -15.09 -25.01
N GLN A 24 12.94 -16.25 -25.39
CA GLN A 24 12.77 -17.49 -24.63
C GLN A 24 13.96 -18.44 -24.87
N TYR A 25 14.32 -19.19 -23.84
CA TYR A 25 15.38 -20.19 -23.87
C TYR A 25 14.88 -21.45 -23.16
N ILE A 26 15.02 -22.60 -23.80
CA ILE A 26 14.73 -23.90 -23.17
C ILE A 26 15.94 -24.81 -23.22
N GLU A 27 16.29 -25.33 -22.05
CA GLU A 27 17.29 -26.37 -21.87
C GLU A 27 16.74 -27.44 -20.93
N THR A 28 17.03 -28.68 -21.27
CA THR A 28 16.70 -29.87 -20.47
C THR A 28 17.96 -30.65 -20.19
N SER A 29 17.90 -31.54 -19.18
CA SER A 29 19.05 -32.30 -18.68
C SER A 29 19.97 -32.83 -19.74
N SER A 30 21.27 -32.86 -19.43
CA SER A 30 22.32 -33.29 -20.34
C SER A 30 21.92 -34.56 -21.13
N GLY A 31 21.99 -34.48 -22.46
CA GLY A 31 21.60 -35.55 -23.37
C GLY A 31 20.10 -35.68 -23.67
N SER A 32 19.25 -34.80 -23.14
CA SER A 32 17.81 -34.77 -23.43
C SER A 32 17.39 -33.55 -24.27
N THR A 33 16.13 -33.55 -24.70
CA THR A 33 15.47 -32.46 -25.43
C THR A 33 14.12 -32.15 -24.73
N PRO A 34 13.45 -31.00 -25.00
CA PRO A 34 13.78 -29.97 -25.98
C PRO A 34 14.99 -29.07 -25.66
N LYS A 35 15.70 -28.63 -26.70
CA LYS A 35 16.69 -27.53 -26.61
C LYS A 35 16.41 -26.51 -27.70
N GLY A 36 16.27 -25.24 -27.34
CA GLY A 36 15.97 -24.19 -28.31
C GLY A 36 16.01 -22.78 -27.77
N ILE A 37 15.99 -21.83 -28.70
CA ILE A 37 15.87 -20.41 -28.44
C ILE A 37 14.77 -19.81 -29.31
N GLU A 38 14.06 -18.84 -28.75
CA GLU A 38 13.15 -17.96 -29.47
C GLU A 38 13.82 -16.61 -29.72
N ILE A 39 13.82 -16.15 -30.97
CA ILE A 39 14.34 -14.85 -31.37
C ILE A 39 13.17 -13.93 -31.71
N TRP A 40 13.08 -12.83 -30.99
CA TRP A 40 12.06 -11.81 -31.17
C TRP A 40 12.56 -10.65 -32.03
N ASN A 41 11.79 -10.29 -33.07
CA ASN A 41 11.96 -9.01 -33.75
C ASN A 41 11.34 -7.89 -32.92
N ASN A 42 12.13 -7.33 -32.00
CA ASN A 42 11.74 -6.16 -31.22
C ASN A 42 11.98 -4.82 -31.96
N THR A 43 12.05 -4.79 -33.31
CA THR A 43 12.02 -3.54 -34.12
C THR A 43 10.63 -3.22 -34.70
N LEU A 44 10.42 -1.98 -35.16
CA LEU A 44 9.20 -1.59 -35.90
C LEU A 44 9.26 -1.92 -37.40
N SER A 45 10.31 -2.60 -37.85
CA SER A 45 10.57 -2.90 -39.26
C SER A 45 10.65 -4.40 -39.52
N GLU A 46 10.30 -4.82 -40.73
CA GLU A 46 10.54 -6.19 -41.16
C GLU A 46 12.05 -6.47 -41.21
N LEU A 47 12.48 -7.60 -40.67
CA LEU A 47 13.84 -8.11 -40.85
C LEU A 47 13.90 -8.93 -42.12
N ASN A 48 14.96 -8.74 -42.91
CA ASN A 48 15.18 -9.46 -44.15
C ASN A 48 16.52 -10.19 -44.07
N PHE A 49 16.47 -11.51 -43.91
CA PHE A 49 17.66 -12.32 -43.65
C PHE A 49 18.55 -12.52 -44.88
N ALA A 50 18.02 -12.29 -46.09
CA ALA A 50 18.82 -12.29 -47.31
C ALA A 50 19.68 -11.03 -47.43
N THR A 51 19.21 -9.91 -46.87
CA THR A 51 19.96 -8.65 -46.83
C THR A 51 20.95 -8.62 -45.67
N ASN A 52 20.50 -9.04 -44.49
CA ASN A 52 21.29 -9.11 -43.27
C ASN A 52 21.06 -10.46 -42.62
N SER A 53 22.04 -11.36 -42.68
CA SER A 53 21.90 -12.69 -42.09
C SER A 53 21.76 -12.60 -40.56
N LEU A 54 20.88 -13.44 -39.99
CA LEU A 54 20.86 -13.73 -38.55
C LEU A 54 21.90 -14.82 -38.27
N VAL A 55 22.75 -14.61 -37.28
CA VAL A 55 23.82 -15.52 -36.87
C VAL A 55 23.75 -15.73 -35.37
N ILE A 56 23.81 -16.98 -34.94
CA ILE A 56 23.98 -17.38 -33.54
C ILE A 56 25.38 -17.98 -33.40
N GLU A 57 26.19 -17.37 -32.54
CA GLU A 57 27.45 -17.94 -32.11
C GLU A 57 27.29 -18.55 -30.72
N LYS A 58 27.99 -19.66 -30.46
CA LYS A 58 27.97 -20.37 -29.20
C LYS A 58 29.38 -20.51 -28.64
N GLY A 59 29.56 -20.17 -27.36
CA GLY A 59 30.76 -20.45 -26.59
C GLY A 59 30.53 -21.65 -25.69
N THR A 60 31.03 -22.82 -26.09
CA THR A 60 30.85 -24.07 -25.33
C THR A 60 31.64 -24.05 -24.03
N ASN A 61 30.97 -24.20 -22.88
CA ASN A 61 31.58 -24.31 -21.54
C ASN A 61 32.64 -23.22 -21.30
N GLY A 62 32.25 -21.96 -21.53
CA GLY A 62 33.13 -20.80 -21.42
C GLY A 62 34.14 -20.59 -22.55
N ALA A 63 34.10 -21.34 -23.65
CA ALA A 63 34.92 -21.06 -24.83
C ALA A 63 34.52 -19.73 -25.52
N ILE A 64 35.42 -19.19 -26.34
CA ILE A 64 35.13 -18.03 -27.20
C ILE A 64 34.00 -18.43 -28.17
N PRO A 65 32.92 -17.63 -28.28
CA PRO A 65 31.83 -17.95 -29.21
C PRO A 65 32.28 -18.08 -30.66
N SER A 66 31.73 -19.08 -31.34
CA SER A 66 31.92 -19.31 -32.77
C SER A 66 30.60 -19.71 -33.44
N LEU A 67 30.52 -19.62 -34.77
CA LEU A 67 29.30 -19.87 -35.53
C LEU A 67 28.66 -21.22 -35.19
N ASP A 68 27.41 -21.21 -34.74
CA ASP A 68 26.62 -22.42 -34.44
C ASP A 68 25.35 -22.54 -35.30
N PHE A 69 24.74 -21.40 -35.66
CA PHE A 69 23.60 -21.34 -36.56
C PHE A 69 23.62 -20.05 -37.40
N SER A 70 23.13 -20.12 -38.65
CA SER A 70 22.92 -18.95 -39.49
C SER A 70 21.66 -19.07 -40.33
N LEU A 71 20.91 -17.98 -40.46
CA LEU A 71 19.77 -17.85 -41.35
C LEU A 71 20.02 -16.70 -42.34
N SER A 72 19.99 -17.02 -43.63
CA SER A 72 20.36 -16.12 -44.73
C SER A 72 19.23 -15.91 -45.76
N SER A 73 18.00 -16.27 -45.40
CA SER A 73 16.82 -16.09 -46.25
C SER A 73 15.54 -16.02 -45.44
N GLY A 74 14.47 -15.50 -46.04
CA GLY A 74 13.19 -15.25 -45.37
C GLY A 74 13.13 -13.87 -44.72
N THR A 75 11.97 -13.58 -44.14
CA THR A 75 11.71 -12.33 -43.41
C THR A 75 11.05 -12.61 -42.06
N LEU A 76 11.17 -11.66 -41.14
CA LEU A 76 10.48 -11.68 -39.85
C LEU A 76 9.79 -10.33 -39.61
N ALA A 77 8.46 -10.36 -39.55
CA ALA A 77 7.64 -9.16 -39.36
C ALA A 77 7.91 -8.47 -38.01
N PRO A 78 7.67 -7.15 -37.89
CA PRO A 78 7.76 -6.42 -36.62
C PRO A 78 6.97 -7.10 -35.50
N GLY A 79 7.60 -7.34 -34.35
CA GLY A 79 6.95 -7.92 -33.18
C GLY A 79 6.77 -9.43 -33.21
N ASN A 80 7.06 -10.11 -34.34
CA ASN A 80 6.97 -11.56 -34.43
C ASN A 80 8.24 -12.25 -33.91
N VAL A 81 8.12 -13.56 -33.68
CA VAL A 81 9.21 -14.44 -33.25
C VAL A 81 9.48 -15.55 -34.27
N ILE A 82 10.71 -16.07 -34.21
CA ILE A 82 11.08 -17.37 -34.78
C ILE A 82 11.64 -18.25 -33.67
N VAL A 83 11.46 -19.56 -33.78
CA VAL A 83 12.07 -20.53 -32.86
C VAL A 83 13.09 -21.39 -33.60
N ILE A 84 14.27 -21.51 -33.01
CA ILE A 84 15.38 -22.33 -33.52
C ILE A 84 15.62 -23.42 -32.46
N GLY A 85 15.57 -24.70 -32.84
CA GLY A 85 15.83 -25.75 -31.86
C GLY A 85 15.53 -27.17 -32.31
N THR A 86 15.46 -28.09 -31.36
CA THR A 86 15.24 -29.52 -31.58
C THR A 86 13.84 -29.79 -32.15
N SER A 87 13.66 -30.90 -32.87
CA SER A 87 12.41 -31.24 -33.57
C SER A 87 11.18 -31.28 -32.67
N ASP A 88 11.36 -31.56 -31.37
CA ASP A 88 10.26 -31.61 -30.39
C ASP A 88 9.52 -30.27 -30.23
N LEU A 89 10.16 -29.16 -30.60
CA LEU A 89 9.57 -27.81 -30.55
C LEU A 89 8.65 -27.52 -31.73
N GLN A 90 8.84 -28.20 -32.87
CA GLN A 90 8.22 -27.81 -34.14
C GLN A 90 6.70 -27.73 -34.05
N THR A 91 6.06 -28.77 -33.53
CA THR A 91 4.59 -28.85 -33.48
C THR A 91 4.01 -27.75 -32.61
N VAL A 92 4.63 -27.45 -31.47
CA VAL A 92 4.16 -26.40 -30.54
C VAL A 92 4.25 -25.02 -31.19
N VAL A 93 5.38 -24.73 -31.84
CA VAL A 93 5.67 -23.45 -32.48
C VAL A 93 4.76 -23.19 -33.69
N GLU A 94 4.61 -24.18 -34.56
CA GLU A 94 3.79 -24.04 -35.78
C GLU A 94 2.29 -23.96 -35.44
N THR A 95 1.85 -24.59 -34.35
CA THR A 95 0.45 -24.50 -33.87
C THR A 95 0.06 -23.07 -33.50
N VAL A 96 0.99 -22.29 -32.95
CA VAL A 96 0.76 -20.86 -32.64
C VAL A 96 1.12 -19.92 -33.80
N GLY A 97 1.48 -20.47 -34.97
CA GLY A 97 1.71 -19.72 -36.20
C GLY A 97 3.09 -19.07 -36.32
N ALA A 98 4.03 -19.38 -35.43
CA ALA A 98 5.41 -18.90 -35.52
C ALA A 98 6.25 -19.77 -36.47
N GLN A 99 7.34 -19.22 -37.00
CA GLN A 99 8.26 -19.97 -37.88
C GLN A 99 9.23 -20.81 -37.05
N PHE A 100 9.41 -22.08 -37.43
CA PHE A 100 10.35 -23.00 -36.80
C PHE A 100 11.54 -23.30 -37.72
N PHE A 101 12.75 -23.34 -37.14
CA PHE A 101 13.98 -23.75 -37.80
C PHE A 101 14.66 -24.87 -37.01
N LEU A 102 14.85 -26.02 -37.67
CA LEU A 102 15.47 -27.18 -37.06
C LEU A 102 16.97 -26.96 -36.78
N LYS A 103 17.38 -27.10 -35.52
CA LYS A 103 18.77 -27.10 -35.06
C LYS A 103 18.89 -27.95 -33.79
N ALA A 104 19.65 -29.03 -33.87
CA ALA A 104 20.00 -29.83 -32.69
C ALA A 104 21.07 -29.09 -31.86
N PHE A 105 20.63 -28.16 -31.01
CA PHE A 105 21.53 -27.47 -30.10
C PHE A 105 22.15 -28.43 -29.08
N THR A 106 23.39 -28.15 -28.69
CA THR A 106 24.16 -28.94 -27.73
C THR A 106 24.45 -28.20 -26.43
N PHE A 107 23.90 -27.00 -26.24
CA PHE A 107 24.12 -26.26 -25.00
C PHE A 107 23.58 -27.01 -23.78
N ASN A 108 24.23 -26.85 -22.62
CA ASN A 108 23.95 -27.58 -21.39
C ASN A 108 23.98 -26.71 -20.12
N GLY A 109 23.69 -25.41 -20.27
CA GLY A 109 23.54 -24.45 -19.19
C GLY A 109 24.74 -23.51 -18.97
N ASP A 110 25.95 -23.94 -19.32
CA ASP A 110 27.20 -23.19 -19.21
C ASP A 110 27.70 -22.61 -20.55
N ASP A 111 26.86 -22.62 -21.59
CA ASP A 111 27.16 -22.09 -22.91
C ASP A 111 26.63 -20.66 -23.11
N ALA A 112 27.52 -19.73 -23.47
CA ALA A 112 27.10 -18.40 -23.86
C ALA A 112 26.61 -18.39 -25.32
N LEU A 113 25.56 -17.62 -25.60
CA LEU A 113 25.06 -17.39 -26.97
C LEU A 113 25.23 -15.92 -27.35
N VAL A 114 25.65 -15.66 -28.59
CA VAL A 114 25.74 -14.31 -29.16
C VAL A 114 24.86 -14.25 -30.40
N VAL A 115 23.89 -13.34 -30.38
CA VAL A 115 22.99 -13.08 -31.51
C VAL A 115 23.56 -11.93 -32.33
N LYS A 116 23.72 -12.15 -33.64
CA LYS A 116 24.15 -11.13 -34.60
C LYS A 116 23.17 -11.00 -35.76
N TYR A 117 22.95 -9.79 -36.23
CA TYR A 117 22.17 -9.50 -37.44
C TYR A 117 22.95 -8.56 -38.33
N GLY A 118 23.21 -8.96 -39.58
CA GLY A 118 24.07 -8.19 -40.49
C GLY A 118 25.49 -7.99 -39.97
N GLY A 119 25.98 -8.90 -39.09
CA GLY A 119 27.29 -8.83 -38.44
C GLY A 119 27.34 -8.00 -37.15
N VAL A 120 26.27 -7.30 -36.78
CA VAL A 120 26.18 -6.51 -35.54
C VAL A 120 25.64 -7.37 -34.41
N ILE A 121 26.27 -7.35 -33.23
CA ILE A 121 25.74 -8.02 -32.02
C ILE A 121 24.48 -7.29 -31.56
N THR A 122 23.38 -8.04 -31.44
CA THR A 122 22.07 -7.52 -30.99
C THR A 122 21.69 -8.02 -29.61
N ASP A 123 22.15 -9.20 -29.20
CA ASP A 123 21.90 -9.75 -27.88
C ASP A 123 22.97 -10.77 -27.48
N VAL A 124 23.15 -10.96 -26.18
CA VAL A 124 24.06 -11.96 -25.60
C VAL A 124 23.38 -12.63 -24.41
N PHE A 125 23.41 -13.96 -24.39
CA PHE A 125 22.89 -14.81 -23.34
C PHE A 125 24.06 -15.41 -22.56
N GLY A 126 24.14 -15.18 -21.25
CA GLY A 126 25.29 -15.54 -20.42
C GLY A 126 26.49 -14.59 -20.61
N VAL A 127 27.71 -15.08 -20.32
CA VAL A 127 28.97 -14.32 -20.39
C VAL A 127 29.94 -14.99 -21.39
N PRO A 128 30.12 -14.44 -22.61
CA PRO A 128 31.07 -14.96 -23.60
C PRO A 128 32.48 -15.14 -23.06
N GLY A 129 33.08 -16.31 -23.29
CA GLY A 129 34.46 -16.58 -22.89
C GLY A 129 34.64 -16.85 -21.39
N SER A 130 33.56 -17.04 -20.63
CA SER A 130 33.62 -17.36 -19.20
C SER A 130 32.73 -18.56 -18.88
N ASP A 131 33.25 -19.48 -18.06
CA ASP A 131 32.53 -20.66 -17.59
C ASP A 131 31.87 -20.38 -16.21
N PRO A 132 30.53 -20.45 -16.08
CA PRO A 132 29.82 -20.34 -14.80
C PRO A 132 29.83 -21.63 -13.96
N GLY A 133 30.47 -22.69 -14.43
CA GLY A 133 30.53 -24.01 -13.82
C GLY A 133 29.44 -24.95 -14.32
N THR A 134 28.19 -24.74 -13.90
CA THR A 134 27.05 -25.59 -14.37
C THR A 134 25.98 -24.79 -15.08
N ALA A 135 25.72 -23.57 -14.60
CA ALA A 135 24.73 -22.67 -15.13
C ALA A 135 24.97 -21.26 -14.60
N TRP A 136 24.55 -20.25 -15.36
CA TRP A 136 24.18 -18.96 -14.76
C TRP A 136 22.83 -19.12 -14.04
N SER A 137 22.75 -18.59 -12.82
CA SER A 137 21.54 -18.68 -11.99
C SER A 137 21.39 -17.48 -11.05
N GLY A 138 20.15 -17.14 -10.71
CA GLY A 138 19.81 -16.13 -9.70
C GLY A 138 18.30 -16.12 -9.45
N SER A 139 17.88 -15.78 -8.24
CA SER A 139 16.45 -15.67 -7.84
C SER A 139 15.52 -16.80 -8.33
N GLY A 140 16.00 -18.05 -8.39
CA GLY A 140 15.24 -19.23 -8.84
C GLY A 140 15.24 -19.46 -10.37
N VAL A 141 15.81 -18.55 -11.15
CA VAL A 141 15.99 -18.67 -12.60
C VAL A 141 17.37 -19.26 -12.88
N SER A 142 17.45 -20.25 -13.75
CA SER A 142 18.64 -21.00 -14.13
C SER A 142 18.68 -21.21 -15.63
N THR A 143 19.89 -21.17 -16.19
CA THR A 143 20.13 -21.50 -17.60
C THR A 143 20.28 -23.01 -17.83
N ALA A 144 20.38 -23.82 -16.77
CA ALA A 144 20.27 -25.27 -16.85
C ALA A 144 18.90 -25.75 -16.38
N ASN A 145 18.37 -26.74 -17.09
CA ASN A 145 17.17 -27.54 -16.82
C ASN A 145 15.90 -26.72 -16.64
N GLN A 146 15.76 -25.63 -17.39
CA GLN A 146 14.59 -24.76 -17.32
C GLN A 146 14.20 -24.24 -18.69
N ASN A 147 12.91 -23.97 -18.81
CA ASN A 147 12.36 -23.09 -19.82
C ASN A 147 12.19 -21.70 -19.19
N ILE A 148 12.93 -20.72 -19.69
CA ILE A 148 12.92 -19.35 -19.17
C ILE A 148 12.51 -18.36 -20.26
N VAL A 149 11.67 -17.40 -19.90
CA VAL A 149 11.06 -16.41 -20.80
C VAL A 149 11.46 -15.01 -20.38
N LEU A 150 11.66 -14.12 -21.35
CA LEU A 150 12.05 -12.73 -21.12
C LEU A 150 10.94 -12.01 -20.34
N LYS A 151 11.33 -11.32 -19.27
CA LYS A 151 10.40 -10.53 -18.46
C LYS A 151 9.75 -9.43 -19.28
N GLN A 152 8.47 -9.20 -19.02
CA GLN A 152 7.70 -8.15 -19.66
C GLN A 152 8.36 -6.77 -19.44
N GLY A 153 8.32 -5.92 -20.48
CA GLY A 153 8.89 -4.57 -20.47
C GLY A 153 10.37 -4.49 -20.86
N ILE A 154 11.07 -5.63 -21.03
CA ILE A 154 12.43 -5.64 -21.57
C ILE A 154 12.36 -5.63 -23.10
N GLU A 155 12.71 -4.48 -23.69
CA GLU A 155 12.68 -4.28 -25.14
C GLU A 155 14.07 -4.05 -25.75
N THR A 156 15.15 -4.32 -25.01
CA THR A 156 16.53 -4.14 -25.50
C THR A 156 17.39 -5.35 -25.17
N GLY A 157 18.25 -5.73 -26.12
CA GLY A 157 19.18 -6.84 -25.96
C GLY A 157 20.35 -6.48 -25.04
N ALA A 158 20.90 -7.48 -24.36
CA ALA A 158 22.05 -7.34 -23.49
C ALA A 158 23.35 -7.57 -24.29
N VAL A 159 23.86 -6.55 -24.98
CA VAL A 159 25.03 -6.71 -25.88
C VAL A 159 26.36 -7.06 -25.19
N MET A 160 26.43 -6.92 -23.87
CA MET A 160 27.60 -7.28 -23.05
C MET A 160 27.42 -8.61 -22.29
N GLY A 161 26.26 -9.25 -22.41
CA GLY A 161 25.91 -10.42 -21.60
C GLY A 161 25.53 -10.08 -20.17
N TRP A 162 25.34 -11.12 -19.36
CA TRP A 162 24.93 -11.04 -17.96
C TRP A 162 25.28 -12.34 -17.24
N SER A 163 25.48 -12.28 -15.92
CA SER A 163 25.77 -13.45 -15.09
C SER A 163 24.58 -13.94 -14.27
N ASP A 164 23.54 -13.11 -14.11
CA ASP A 164 22.31 -13.44 -13.39
C ASP A 164 21.12 -13.40 -14.37
N PRO A 165 20.55 -14.57 -14.75
CA PRO A 165 19.43 -14.62 -15.68
C PRO A 165 18.17 -13.95 -15.12
N SER A 166 17.98 -13.88 -13.80
CA SER A 166 16.77 -13.33 -13.19
C SER A 166 16.61 -11.83 -13.37
N LEU A 167 17.66 -11.13 -13.79
CA LEU A 167 17.58 -9.72 -14.18
C LEU A 167 16.79 -9.52 -15.47
N ARG A 168 16.66 -10.57 -16.30
CA ARG A 168 16.06 -10.49 -17.62
C ARG A 168 14.98 -11.52 -17.88
N PHE A 169 15.10 -12.69 -17.31
CA PHE A 169 14.21 -13.82 -17.54
C PHE A 169 13.47 -14.22 -16.27
N GLU A 170 12.34 -14.88 -16.45
CA GLU A 170 11.58 -15.58 -15.42
C GLU A 170 11.31 -17.01 -15.88
N VAL A 171 11.01 -17.90 -14.92
CA VAL A 171 10.77 -19.31 -15.22
C VAL A 171 9.40 -19.46 -15.88
N ALA A 172 9.36 -19.96 -17.11
CA ALA A 172 8.13 -20.40 -17.75
C ALA A 172 7.71 -21.77 -17.18
N THR A 173 8.64 -22.74 -17.19
CA THR A 173 8.44 -24.07 -16.59
C THR A 173 9.76 -24.70 -16.12
N THR A 174 9.67 -25.70 -15.23
CA THR A 174 10.80 -26.52 -14.75
C THR A 174 10.70 -28.00 -15.14
N ASP A 175 9.65 -28.39 -15.87
CA ASP A 175 9.29 -29.77 -16.21
C ASP A 175 9.65 -30.15 -17.65
N ASN A 176 10.62 -29.44 -18.25
CA ASN A 176 11.02 -29.58 -19.65
C ASN A 176 9.92 -29.26 -20.69
N SER A 177 8.77 -28.71 -20.27
CA SER A 177 7.70 -28.30 -21.19
C SER A 177 8.11 -27.10 -22.05
N PRO A 178 7.89 -27.12 -23.38
CA PRO A 178 8.15 -25.98 -24.27
C PRO A 178 7.05 -24.91 -24.21
N ALA A 179 6.30 -24.82 -23.11
CA ALA A 179 5.24 -23.84 -22.93
C ALA A 179 5.73 -22.41 -23.22
N GLY A 180 4.94 -21.65 -23.98
CA GLY A 180 5.27 -20.28 -24.40
C GLY A 180 6.05 -20.17 -25.71
N MET A 181 6.75 -21.22 -26.15
CA MET A 181 7.56 -21.15 -27.38
C MET A 181 6.68 -20.84 -28.61
N GLY A 182 7.11 -19.84 -29.39
CA GLY A 182 6.38 -19.29 -30.53
C GLY A 182 5.45 -18.13 -30.16
N VAL A 183 5.33 -17.75 -28.89
CA VAL A 183 4.49 -16.63 -28.44
C VAL A 183 5.36 -15.41 -28.18
N ALA A 184 5.24 -14.41 -29.05
CA ALA A 184 6.04 -13.19 -28.95
C ALA A 184 5.77 -12.40 -27.65
N PRO A 185 6.81 -11.79 -27.05
CA PRO A 185 6.62 -10.83 -25.97
C PRO A 185 5.71 -9.67 -26.38
N VAL A 186 4.90 -9.20 -25.43
CA VAL A 186 4.05 -8.02 -25.63
C VAL A 186 4.90 -6.77 -25.53
N ARG A 187 4.90 -5.95 -26.58
CA ARG A 187 5.52 -4.62 -26.53
C ARG A 187 4.74 -3.65 -25.68
N ILE A 188 5.47 -2.78 -25.01
CA ILE A 188 4.94 -1.67 -24.24
C ILE A 188 4.95 -0.42 -25.13
N THR A 189 3.94 -0.30 -25.99
CA THR A 189 3.74 0.88 -26.85
C THR A 189 2.65 1.81 -26.34
N GLY A 190 1.78 1.30 -25.47
CA GLY A 190 0.68 2.04 -24.90
C GLY A 190 1.12 2.98 -23.79
N THR A 191 0.47 4.13 -23.71
CA THR A 191 0.63 5.07 -22.59
C THR A 191 -0.73 5.29 -21.94
N LEU A 192 -0.76 5.24 -20.61
CA LEU A 192 -1.90 5.61 -19.78
C LEU A 192 -1.58 6.94 -19.11
N ASN A 193 -2.54 7.87 -19.13
CA ASN A 193 -2.44 9.17 -18.47
C ASN A 193 -3.55 9.26 -17.42
N VAL A 194 -3.15 9.51 -16.18
CA VAL A 194 -4.07 9.63 -15.05
C VAL A 194 -3.84 10.96 -14.35
N SER A 195 -4.89 11.62 -13.87
CA SER A 195 -4.76 12.84 -13.08
C SER A 195 -5.97 13.09 -12.18
N PRO A 196 -5.78 13.42 -10.89
CA PRO A 196 -4.50 13.43 -10.17
C PRO A 196 -3.97 12.01 -9.89
N HIS A 197 -2.68 11.90 -9.56
CA HIS A 197 -2.05 10.63 -9.13
C HIS A 197 -2.18 10.39 -7.62
N SER A 198 -2.72 11.35 -6.88
CA SER A 198 -3.05 11.17 -5.47
C SER A 198 -4.30 11.94 -5.10
N LEU A 199 -5.09 11.35 -4.20
CA LEU A 199 -6.25 11.98 -3.59
C LEU A 199 -6.18 11.79 -2.08
N SER A 200 -6.48 12.86 -1.35
CA SER A 200 -6.61 12.85 0.10
C SER A 200 -8.02 13.23 0.50
N GLU A 201 -8.37 13.03 1.77
CA GLU A 201 -9.64 13.47 2.37
C GLU A 201 -10.89 12.67 1.98
N LEU A 202 -10.75 11.47 1.43
CA LEU A 202 -11.89 10.55 1.33
C LEU A 202 -12.34 10.21 2.76
N SER A 203 -13.42 10.83 3.22
CA SER A 203 -13.83 10.72 4.61
C SER A 203 -15.33 10.76 4.79
N TYR A 204 -15.79 10.09 5.84
CA TYR A 204 -17.19 10.11 6.26
C TYR A 204 -17.32 9.84 7.76
N VAL A 205 -18.50 10.16 8.29
CA VAL A 205 -18.86 9.91 9.68
C VAL A 205 -19.28 8.45 9.85
N PHE A 206 -18.80 7.76 10.87
CA PHE A 206 -19.15 6.36 11.14
C PHE A 206 -20.67 6.12 11.06
N GLY A 207 -21.07 5.09 10.31
CA GLY A 207 -22.48 4.80 10.01
C GLY A 207 -23.13 5.67 8.93
N GLN A 208 -22.45 6.70 8.41
CA GLN A 208 -22.92 7.62 7.36
C GLN A 208 -22.10 7.51 6.07
N GLY A 209 -21.37 6.41 5.91
CA GLY A 209 -20.68 6.12 4.65
C GLY A 209 -21.67 5.88 3.52
N PRO A 210 -21.20 5.87 2.27
CA PRO A 210 -19.79 6.00 1.82
C PRO A 210 -19.27 7.45 1.89
N SER A 211 -17.98 7.68 1.60
CA SER A 211 -17.47 9.06 1.49
C SER A 211 -18.07 9.80 0.31
N ILE A 212 -17.93 11.13 0.30
CA ILE A 212 -18.12 11.91 -0.93
C ILE A 212 -17.14 11.38 -1.98
N SER A 213 -17.63 11.28 -3.22
CA SER A 213 -16.83 10.86 -4.35
C SER A 213 -15.95 11.97 -4.89
N MET A 214 -14.70 11.64 -5.21
CA MET A 214 -13.76 12.54 -5.88
C MET A 214 -13.46 12.05 -7.30
N PRO A 215 -13.30 12.94 -8.29
CA PRO A 215 -13.00 12.55 -9.65
C PRO A 215 -11.50 12.38 -9.89
N ILE A 216 -11.14 11.41 -10.72
CA ILE A 216 -9.89 11.33 -11.47
C ILE A 216 -10.19 11.30 -12.98
N THR A 217 -9.23 11.69 -13.79
CA THR A 217 -9.27 11.58 -15.25
C THR A 217 -8.36 10.46 -15.71
N LEU A 218 -8.79 9.71 -16.71
CA LEU A 218 -8.08 8.59 -17.31
C LEU A 218 -8.16 8.70 -18.84
N SER A 219 -7.01 8.71 -19.52
CA SER A 219 -6.92 8.60 -20.98
C SER A 219 -5.76 7.71 -21.37
N GLY A 220 -5.68 7.32 -22.65
CA GLY A 220 -4.52 6.57 -23.13
C GLY A 220 -4.44 6.49 -24.65
N THR A 221 -3.26 6.15 -25.16
CA THR A 221 -2.95 6.04 -26.60
C THR A 221 -2.04 4.85 -26.86
N GLY A 222 -2.08 4.28 -28.07
CA GLY A 222 -1.28 3.12 -28.43
C GLY A 222 -1.72 1.81 -27.76
N LEU A 223 -2.98 1.75 -27.32
CA LEU A 223 -3.54 0.65 -26.55
C LEU A 223 -4.06 -0.47 -27.47
N THR A 224 -3.64 -1.71 -27.24
CA THR A 224 -4.10 -2.88 -28.02
C THR A 224 -5.10 -3.74 -27.26
N SER A 225 -5.35 -3.42 -25.99
CA SER A 225 -6.23 -4.15 -25.09
C SER A 225 -7.08 -3.18 -24.25
N PRO A 226 -8.16 -3.66 -23.61
CA PRO A 226 -8.93 -2.83 -22.69
C PRO A 226 -8.10 -2.32 -21.51
N VAL A 227 -8.41 -1.10 -21.07
CA VAL A 227 -7.88 -0.53 -19.83
C VAL A 227 -8.72 -1.06 -18.67
N VAL A 228 -8.06 -1.64 -17.67
CA VAL A 228 -8.66 -2.19 -16.47
C VAL A 228 -8.31 -1.30 -15.29
N VAL A 229 -9.31 -0.93 -14.50
CA VAL A 229 -9.18 -0.14 -13.27
C VAL A 229 -9.57 -1.01 -12.09
N THR A 230 -8.63 -1.27 -11.18
CA THR A 230 -8.81 -2.18 -10.05
C THR A 230 -8.77 -1.43 -8.72
N PRO A 231 -9.92 -1.25 -8.03
CA PRO A 231 -9.94 -0.54 -6.77
C PRO A 231 -9.40 -1.40 -5.61
N PRO A 232 -8.77 -0.81 -4.59
CA PRO A 232 -8.47 -1.51 -3.34
C PRO A 232 -9.75 -1.78 -2.51
N VAL A 233 -9.70 -2.74 -1.59
CA VAL A 233 -10.86 -3.24 -0.81
C VAL A 233 -11.68 -2.14 -0.12
N ALA A 234 -11.03 -1.08 0.37
CA ALA A 234 -11.70 0.01 1.08
C ALA A 234 -12.29 1.10 0.16
N VAL A 235 -12.16 0.96 -1.16
CA VAL A 235 -12.57 1.95 -2.17
C VAL A 235 -13.55 1.33 -3.15
N GLU A 236 -14.54 2.11 -3.55
CA GLU A 236 -15.39 1.79 -4.70
C GLU A 236 -15.26 2.86 -5.79
N ILE A 237 -15.43 2.43 -7.03
CA ILE A 237 -15.25 3.24 -8.24
C ILE A 237 -16.52 3.31 -9.08
N SER A 238 -16.67 4.40 -9.82
CA SER A 238 -17.81 4.64 -10.70
C SER A 238 -17.39 5.38 -11.98
N ASN A 239 -18.09 5.11 -13.08
CA ASN A 239 -17.93 5.82 -14.36
C ASN A 239 -19.09 6.80 -14.66
N ASP A 240 -20.10 6.86 -13.80
CA ASP A 240 -21.31 7.68 -13.96
C ASP A 240 -21.61 8.56 -12.73
N ASN A 241 -20.83 8.39 -11.64
CA ASN A 241 -21.04 8.99 -10.33
C ASN A 241 -22.37 8.61 -9.64
N ILE A 242 -22.99 7.52 -10.07
CA ILE A 242 -24.28 7.04 -9.56
C ILE A 242 -24.12 5.60 -9.10
N SER A 243 -23.61 4.74 -9.97
CA SER A 243 -23.39 3.31 -9.74
C SER A 243 -21.93 3.08 -9.34
N PHE A 244 -21.71 2.62 -8.10
CA PHE A 244 -20.38 2.35 -7.57
C PHE A 244 -20.12 0.85 -7.43
N TYR A 245 -18.87 0.46 -7.66
CA TYR A 245 -18.44 -0.93 -7.72
C TYR A 245 -17.14 -1.12 -6.93
N SER A 246 -17.08 -2.17 -6.10
CA SER A 246 -15.84 -2.65 -5.46
C SER A 246 -15.05 -3.63 -6.34
N GLN A 247 -15.46 -3.77 -7.59
CA GLN A 247 -14.87 -4.67 -8.59
C GLN A 247 -14.34 -3.86 -9.77
N THR A 248 -13.61 -4.53 -10.68
CA THR A 248 -12.89 -3.86 -11.75
C THR A 248 -13.83 -3.19 -12.77
N LEU A 249 -13.42 -2.01 -13.26
CA LEU A 249 -14.00 -1.39 -14.45
C LEU A 249 -13.11 -1.66 -15.66
N SER A 250 -13.71 -1.82 -16.84
CA SER A 250 -13.01 -2.08 -18.09
C SER A 250 -13.45 -1.10 -19.18
N PHE A 251 -12.47 -0.49 -19.86
CA PHE A 251 -12.70 0.47 -20.94
C PHE A 251 -12.02 -0.01 -22.23
N THR A 252 -12.82 -0.27 -23.27
CA THR A 252 -12.29 -0.67 -24.56
C THR A 252 -11.82 0.56 -25.36
N PRO A 253 -10.54 0.65 -25.76
CA PRO A 253 -10.06 1.74 -26.60
C PRO A 253 -10.65 1.63 -28.02
N VAL A 254 -10.81 2.78 -28.67
CA VAL A 254 -11.28 2.90 -30.07
C VAL A 254 -10.08 3.28 -30.93
N VAL A 255 -9.70 2.39 -31.85
CA VAL A 255 -8.55 2.59 -32.75
C VAL A 255 -7.26 2.95 -31.97
N GLY A 256 -7.02 2.25 -30.87
CA GLY A 256 -5.83 2.42 -30.04
C GLY A 256 -5.84 3.60 -29.07
N THR A 257 -6.92 4.36 -29.03
CA THR A 257 -7.09 5.51 -28.12
C THR A 257 -8.22 5.27 -27.14
N LEU A 258 -7.96 5.56 -25.86
CA LEU A 258 -9.01 5.77 -24.86
C LEU A 258 -9.15 7.29 -24.67
N ASP A 259 -10.24 7.84 -25.22
CA ASP A 259 -10.64 9.23 -24.94
C ASP A 259 -10.82 9.43 -23.43
N GLU A 260 -10.52 10.63 -22.96
CA GLU A 260 -10.59 10.97 -21.54
C GLU A 260 -11.92 10.53 -20.91
N LYS A 261 -11.80 9.75 -19.83
CA LYS A 261 -12.89 9.31 -18.95
C LYS A 261 -12.70 9.93 -17.59
N THR A 262 -13.80 10.32 -16.97
CA THR A 262 -13.83 10.63 -15.54
C THR A 262 -14.20 9.38 -14.77
N ILE A 263 -13.38 9.02 -13.79
CA ILE A 263 -13.66 7.95 -12.83
C ILE A 263 -13.86 8.59 -11.46
N TYR A 264 -14.94 8.24 -10.80
CA TYR A 264 -15.26 8.73 -9.46
C TYR A 264 -14.86 7.67 -8.44
N VAL A 265 -14.15 8.09 -7.39
CA VAL A 265 -13.63 7.23 -6.33
C VAL A 265 -14.19 7.67 -4.98
N ARG A 266 -14.52 6.72 -4.10
CA ARG A 266 -14.89 7.01 -2.70
C ARG A 266 -14.56 5.84 -1.78
N LEU A 267 -14.44 6.11 -0.48
CA LEU A 267 -14.38 5.02 0.51
C LEU A 267 -15.73 4.30 0.56
N VAL A 268 -15.69 2.97 0.68
CA VAL A 268 -16.88 2.13 0.87
C VAL A 268 -17.55 2.45 2.20
N GLN A 269 -18.87 2.22 2.28
CA GLN A 269 -19.61 2.29 3.54
C GLN A 269 -19.25 1.14 4.50
N GLY A 270 -19.49 1.34 5.79
CA GLY A 270 -19.34 0.29 6.81
C GLY A 270 -17.90 0.01 7.27
N LEU A 271 -16.95 0.87 6.91
CA LEU A 271 -15.60 0.84 7.46
C LEU A 271 -15.61 1.28 8.94
N GLU A 272 -14.73 0.68 9.73
CA GLU A 272 -14.52 1.03 11.14
C GLU A 272 -13.91 2.42 11.30
N ILE A 273 -14.06 3.01 12.48
CA ILE A 273 -13.44 4.30 12.80
C ILE A 273 -11.91 4.16 12.73
N GLY A 274 -11.27 5.07 12.02
CA GLY A 274 -9.81 5.04 11.87
C GLY A 274 -9.31 5.71 10.60
N SER A 275 -7.99 5.70 10.46
CA SER A 275 -7.29 6.19 9.26
C SER A 275 -7.06 5.04 8.28
N TYR A 276 -7.23 5.34 6.99
CA TYR A 276 -6.97 4.45 5.88
C TYR A 276 -5.86 5.04 4.99
N PRO A 277 -4.59 4.99 5.42
CA PRO A 277 -3.46 5.47 4.62
C PRO A 277 -3.06 4.43 3.56
N ASN A 278 -2.32 4.88 2.54
CA ASN A 278 -1.63 4.02 1.56
C ASN A 278 -2.57 3.08 0.77
N LEU A 279 -3.80 3.52 0.49
CA LEU A 279 -4.66 2.81 -0.45
C LEU A 279 -4.14 3.10 -1.86
N SER A 280 -4.00 2.08 -2.71
CA SER A 280 -3.54 2.27 -4.09
C SER A 280 -4.43 1.54 -5.07
N MET A 281 -4.79 2.22 -6.16
CA MET A 281 -5.56 1.67 -7.27
C MET A 281 -4.64 1.52 -8.46
N GLU A 282 -4.62 0.31 -9.03
CA GLU A 282 -3.88 0.03 -10.24
C GLU A 282 -4.77 0.25 -11.47
N ILE A 283 -4.19 0.92 -12.47
CA ILE A 283 -4.77 1.11 -13.79
C ILE A 283 -3.81 0.51 -14.80
N SER A 284 -4.27 -0.51 -15.54
CA SER A 284 -3.41 -1.26 -16.44
C SER A 284 -4.08 -1.56 -17.77
N SER A 285 -3.26 -1.76 -18.81
CA SER A 285 -3.69 -2.29 -20.10
C SER A 285 -2.55 -3.15 -20.62
N VAL A 286 -2.85 -4.32 -21.17
CA VAL A 286 -1.83 -5.16 -21.81
C VAL A 286 -1.13 -4.33 -22.90
N GLY A 287 0.20 -4.32 -22.88
CA GLY A 287 1.02 -3.55 -23.81
C GLY A 287 1.13 -2.05 -23.48
N ALA A 288 0.76 -1.63 -22.27
CA ALA A 288 0.96 -0.26 -21.77
C ALA A 288 1.70 -0.27 -20.42
N VAL A 289 2.43 0.80 -20.13
CA VAL A 289 2.95 1.03 -18.78
C VAL A 289 1.76 1.25 -17.84
N SER A 290 1.69 0.49 -16.73
CA SER A 290 0.65 0.68 -15.72
C SER A 290 0.80 2.02 -15.00
N SER A 291 -0.31 2.54 -14.51
CA SER A 291 -0.36 3.74 -13.70
C SER A 291 -1.04 3.43 -12.37
N THR A 292 -0.67 4.17 -11.32
CA THR A 292 -1.25 4.03 -9.99
C THR A 292 -1.80 5.37 -9.51
N VAL A 293 -2.87 5.30 -8.73
CA VAL A 293 -3.39 6.44 -7.99
C VAL A 293 -3.42 6.08 -6.51
N ASP A 294 -2.83 6.93 -5.68
CA ASP A 294 -2.79 6.72 -4.24
C ASP A 294 -3.89 7.51 -3.53
N PHE A 295 -4.51 6.89 -2.53
CA PHE A 295 -5.57 7.49 -1.74
C PHE A 295 -5.26 7.44 -0.25
N SER A 296 -5.79 8.44 0.45
CA SER A 296 -5.88 8.43 1.90
C SER A 296 -7.26 8.89 2.33
N GLY A 297 -7.73 8.28 3.41
CA GLY A 297 -9.05 8.59 3.94
C GLY A 297 -9.18 8.31 5.42
N ARG A 298 -10.33 8.66 5.99
CA ARG A 298 -10.65 8.36 7.40
C ARG A 298 -12.14 8.18 7.61
N VAL A 299 -12.50 7.25 8.48
CA VAL A 299 -13.82 7.23 9.10
C VAL A 299 -13.69 7.87 10.46
N LYS A 300 -14.50 8.88 10.71
CA LYS A 300 -14.46 9.70 11.92
C LYS A 300 -15.78 9.60 12.68
N TYR A 301 -15.78 10.00 13.95
CA TYR A 301 -17.02 10.34 14.61
C TYR A 301 -17.70 11.55 13.93
N SER A 302 -18.98 11.76 14.21
CA SER A 302 -19.69 12.94 13.71
C SER A 302 -19.04 14.20 14.25
N GLU A 303 -18.48 15.05 13.38
CA GLU A 303 -18.00 16.39 13.77
C GLU A 303 -19.15 17.35 14.13
N LEU A 304 -20.41 16.89 14.11
CA LEU A 304 -21.59 17.61 14.62
C LEU A 304 -21.87 17.33 16.11
N ARG A 305 -21.14 16.43 16.77
CA ARG A 305 -21.14 16.33 18.22
C ARG A 305 -20.05 17.25 18.74
N ASN A 306 -20.37 18.53 18.93
CA ASN A 306 -19.53 19.46 19.69
C ASN A 306 -19.61 19.12 21.19
N LEU A 307 -19.33 17.86 21.52
CA LEU A 307 -19.29 17.36 22.88
C LEU A 307 -17.94 17.76 23.49
N PRO A 308 -17.92 18.12 24.77
CA PRO A 308 -16.69 18.41 25.49
C PRO A 308 -15.73 17.23 25.43
N ASN A 309 -14.42 17.51 25.35
CA ASN A 309 -13.40 16.50 25.57
C ASN A 309 -13.38 16.13 27.06
N ALA A 310 -14.05 15.04 27.39
CA ALA A 310 -14.22 14.56 28.75
C ALA A 310 -14.34 13.03 28.78
N TRP A 311 -13.93 12.39 29.88
CA TRP A 311 -13.91 10.93 30.01
C TRP A 311 -13.99 10.47 31.46
N ILE A 312 -14.33 9.19 31.67
CA ILE A 312 -14.15 8.51 32.96
C ILE A 312 -12.67 8.14 33.10
N ASN A 313 -12.00 8.62 34.14
CA ASN A 313 -10.55 8.52 34.29
C ASN A 313 -10.11 7.37 35.21
N GLU A 314 -10.89 7.11 36.25
CA GLU A 314 -10.60 6.15 37.30
C GLU A 314 -11.91 5.76 38.00
N PHE A 315 -12.05 4.51 38.44
CA PHE A 315 -13.17 4.08 39.27
C PHE A 315 -12.81 2.86 40.12
N HIS A 316 -13.60 2.62 41.16
CA HIS A 316 -13.48 1.49 42.06
C HIS A 316 -14.88 1.00 42.47
N TYR A 317 -15.14 -0.30 42.35
CA TYR A 317 -16.45 -0.91 42.56
C TYR A 317 -16.46 -2.21 43.40
N ASP A 318 -15.32 -2.89 43.60
CA ASP A 318 -15.31 -4.15 44.38
C ASP A 318 -13.99 -4.36 45.15
N ASN A 319 -14.07 -4.79 46.41
CA ASN A 319 -12.95 -5.11 47.29
C ASN A 319 -13.00 -6.55 47.82
N ASP A 320 -11.84 -7.10 48.21
CA ASP A 320 -11.80 -8.27 49.10
C ASP A 320 -12.52 -7.98 50.42
N GLY A 321 -13.74 -8.50 50.56
CA GLY A 321 -14.62 -8.25 51.72
C GLY A 321 -15.83 -7.37 51.39
N ASP A 322 -15.98 -6.25 52.11
CA ASP A 322 -17.06 -5.28 51.92
C ASP A 322 -16.66 -4.26 50.84
N ASP A 323 -17.60 -3.81 50.01
CA ASP A 323 -17.39 -2.76 49.00
C ASP A 323 -17.15 -1.40 49.71
N LEU A 324 -15.88 -1.03 49.90
CA LEU A 324 -15.45 0.13 50.66
C LEU A 324 -14.75 1.14 49.77
N ASN A 325 -15.12 2.41 49.92
CA ASN A 325 -14.54 3.54 49.19
C ASN A 325 -14.81 3.50 47.68
N GLU A 326 -15.97 3.02 47.25
CA GLU A 326 -16.35 3.09 45.84
C GLU A 326 -16.41 4.54 45.31
N PHE A 327 -15.94 4.74 44.08
CA PHE A 327 -15.93 6.05 43.45
C PHE A 327 -15.86 5.97 41.92
N VAL A 328 -16.20 7.08 41.28
CA VAL A 328 -15.97 7.36 39.86
C VAL A 328 -15.29 8.73 39.72
N GLU A 329 -14.18 8.76 39.00
CA GLU A 329 -13.45 9.97 38.65
C GLU A 329 -13.70 10.37 37.19
N ILE A 330 -13.94 11.65 36.98
CA ILE A 330 -14.22 12.27 35.68
C ILE A 330 -13.14 13.28 35.37
N ALA A 331 -12.60 13.24 34.16
CA ALA A 331 -11.72 14.26 33.62
C ALA A 331 -12.45 15.10 32.57
N ILE A 332 -12.35 16.43 32.69
CA ILE A 332 -12.95 17.39 31.75
C ILE A 332 -11.90 18.41 31.33
N GLU A 333 -11.59 18.46 30.03
CA GLU A 333 -10.72 19.49 29.47
C GLU A 333 -11.42 20.85 29.46
N ASN A 334 -10.71 21.89 29.89
CA ASN A 334 -11.17 23.27 29.97
C ASN A 334 -12.49 23.45 30.72
N ALA A 335 -12.72 22.68 31.80
CA ALA A 335 -13.97 22.65 32.55
C ALA A 335 -14.57 24.04 32.88
N GLY A 336 -13.74 25.06 33.09
CA GLY A 336 -14.15 26.43 33.37
C GLY A 336 -14.89 27.17 32.24
N ILE A 337 -14.94 26.63 31.01
CA ILE A 337 -15.72 27.21 29.90
C ILE A 337 -17.13 26.62 29.78
N PHE A 338 -17.43 25.57 30.56
CA PHE A 338 -18.71 24.88 30.52
C PHE A 338 -19.54 25.18 31.77
N ASP A 339 -20.86 25.09 31.63
CA ASP A 339 -21.75 24.93 32.78
C ASP A 339 -21.67 23.47 33.24
N LEU A 340 -21.10 23.21 34.41
CA LEU A 340 -20.95 21.84 34.91
C LEU A 340 -22.30 21.14 35.19
N SER A 341 -23.40 21.91 35.29
CA SER A 341 -24.73 21.32 35.38
C SER A 341 -25.21 20.67 34.07
N ASP A 342 -24.52 20.90 32.97
CA ASP A 342 -24.75 20.18 31.72
C ASP A 342 -24.14 18.77 31.72
N PHE A 343 -23.24 18.45 32.66
CA PHE A 343 -22.62 17.13 32.74
C PHE A 343 -23.29 16.22 33.76
N THR A 344 -23.50 14.96 33.38
CA THR A 344 -24.00 13.92 34.28
C THR A 344 -23.22 12.62 34.08
N VAL A 345 -22.92 11.94 35.18
CA VAL A 345 -22.43 10.56 35.18
C VAL A 345 -23.58 9.65 35.59
N SER A 346 -23.87 8.63 34.80
CA SER A 346 -24.93 7.65 35.06
C SER A 346 -24.33 6.27 35.25
N LEU A 347 -24.71 5.57 36.32
CA LEU A 347 -24.35 4.17 36.57
C LEU A 347 -25.42 3.26 35.95
N TYR A 348 -24.99 2.23 35.24
CA TYR A 348 -25.85 1.31 34.49
C TYR A 348 -25.75 -0.10 35.04
N ASN A 349 -26.91 -0.75 35.15
CA ASN A 349 -27.01 -2.17 35.36
C ASN A 349 -26.88 -2.87 34.00
N GLY A 350 -25.78 -3.55 33.72
CA GLY A 350 -25.52 -4.14 32.40
C GLY A 350 -26.32 -5.40 32.11
N GLY A 351 -26.89 -6.05 33.14
CA GLY A 351 -27.85 -7.15 32.98
C GLY A 351 -29.20 -6.72 32.38
N THR A 352 -29.61 -5.47 32.62
CA THR A 352 -30.89 -4.90 32.13
C THR A 352 -30.70 -3.77 31.11
N GLY A 353 -29.49 -3.19 31.06
CA GLY A 353 -29.16 -2.02 30.26
C GLY A 353 -29.69 -0.69 30.82
N THR A 354 -30.24 -0.66 32.05
CA THR A 354 -30.90 0.54 32.60
C THR A 354 -30.03 1.31 33.60
N VAL A 355 -30.21 2.63 33.67
CA VAL A 355 -29.60 3.51 34.68
C VAL A 355 -30.22 3.25 36.06
N TYR A 356 -29.39 3.05 37.09
CA TYR A 356 -29.85 2.86 38.47
C TYR A 356 -29.45 3.99 39.43
N ASP A 357 -28.41 4.77 39.10
CA ASP A 357 -28.03 5.97 39.83
C ASP A 357 -27.37 6.98 38.88
N ALA A 358 -27.42 8.27 39.21
CA ALA A 358 -26.82 9.31 38.40
C ALA A 358 -26.44 10.54 39.22
N ARG A 359 -25.36 11.20 38.80
CA ARG A 359 -24.81 12.39 39.44
C ARG A 359 -24.58 13.50 38.44
N ASN A 360 -25.29 14.60 38.63
CA ASN A 360 -25.01 15.85 37.95
C ASN A 360 -23.78 16.55 38.55
N LEU A 361 -22.89 17.08 37.71
CA LEU A 361 -21.63 17.67 38.15
C LEU A 361 -21.73 19.14 38.56
N GLY A 362 -22.88 19.81 38.39
CA GLY A 362 -23.05 21.24 38.66
C GLY A 362 -22.76 21.67 40.11
N ALA A 363 -22.86 20.74 41.06
CA ALA A 363 -22.54 20.97 42.47
C ALA A 363 -21.19 20.40 42.92
N ILE A 364 -20.45 19.73 42.03
CA ILE A 364 -19.16 19.11 42.34
C ILE A 364 -18.04 20.08 41.96
N GLN A 365 -17.12 20.31 42.89
CA GLN A 365 -15.91 21.08 42.61
C GLN A 365 -14.81 20.15 42.11
N PRO A 366 -13.95 20.59 41.18
CA PRO A 366 -12.81 19.79 40.79
C PRO A 366 -11.85 19.63 41.97
N VAL A 367 -11.33 18.41 42.15
CA VAL A 367 -10.34 18.10 43.19
C VAL A 367 -8.96 18.63 42.80
N SER A 368 -8.62 18.52 41.52
CA SER A 368 -7.41 19.12 40.96
C SER A 368 -7.59 19.53 39.50
N THR A 369 -6.61 20.27 38.98
CA THR A 369 -6.54 20.61 37.55
C THR A 369 -5.08 20.57 37.12
N ARG A 370 -4.81 19.94 35.98
CA ARG A 370 -3.48 19.86 35.39
C ARG A 370 -3.57 20.03 33.88
N ASN A 371 -2.77 20.94 33.34
CA ASN A 371 -2.67 21.23 31.91
C ASN A 371 -4.04 21.40 31.23
N GLY A 372 -4.94 22.14 31.88
CA GLY A 372 -6.30 22.40 31.38
C GLY A 372 -7.33 21.31 31.66
N VAL A 373 -6.94 20.13 32.14
CA VAL A 373 -7.87 19.05 32.49
C VAL A 373 -8.19 19.09 33.99
N SER A 374 -9.47 19.21 34.33
CA SER A 374 -9.98 19.19 35.70
C SER A 374 -10.53 17.81 36.07
N PHE A 375 -10.18 17.32 37.26
CA PHE A 375 -10.58 16.01 37.78
C PHE A 375 -11.65 16.17 38.87
N PHE A 376 -12.74 15.42 38.74
CA PHE A 376 -13.89 15.43 39.65
C PHE A 376 -14.11 14.03 40.19
N CYS A 377 -14.38 13.91 41.49
CA CYS A 377 -14.70 12.62 42.10
C CYS A 377 -16.15 12.59 42.56
N TRP A 378 -16.81 11.47 42.32
CA TRP A 378 -18.10 11.13 42.89
C TRP A 378 -18.01 9.79 43.61
N ASN A 379 -18.44 9.78 44.88
CA ASN A 379 -18.53 8.59 45.70
C ASN A 379 -20.02 8.24 45.84
N PRO A 380 -20.58 7.34 44.99
CA PRO A 380 -21.96 6.87 45.12
C PRO A 380 -22.15 6.08 46.41
N ALA A 381 -23.41 5.82 46.78
CA ALA A 381 -23.72 5.01 47.96
C ALA A 381 -23.43 3.52 47.74
N SER A 382 -23.51 3.06 46.49
CA SER A 382 -23.17 1.72 46.04
C SER A 382 -22.90 1.72 44.53
N ILE A 383 -21.86 1.04 44.08
CA ILE A 383 -21.72 0.60 42.69
C ILE A 383 -22.10 -0.89 42.62
N GLN A 384 -22.63 -1.35 41.49
CA GLN A 384 -23.01 -2.76 41.34
C GLN A 384 -21.81 -3.60 40.90
N ASN A 385 -21.66 -4.78 41.50
CA ASN A 385 -20.62 -5.75 41.15
C ASN A 385 -21.12 -6.55 39.95
N GLY A 386 -20.83 -6.04 38.76
CA GLY A 386 -21.44 -6.50 37.52
C GLY A 386 -20.58 -7.46 36.73
N ALA A 387 -21.25 -8.42 36.08
CA ALA A 387 -20.77 -9.11 34.88
C ALA A 387 -21.88 -9.11 33.79
N PRO A 388 -22.13 -8.00 33.07
CA PRO A 388 -21.44 -6.71 33.17
C PRO A 388 -22.26 -5.61 33.86
N ASP A 389 -21.60 -4.52 34.27
CA ASP A 389 -22.19 -3.22 34.64
C ASP A 389 -21.31 -2.08 34.05
N GLY A 390 -21.73 -0.81 34.14
CA GLY A 390 -20.97 0.28 33.51
C GLY A 390 -21.38 1.71 33.83
N PHE A 391 -20.73 2.65 33.15
CA PHE A 391 -20.87 4.09 33.37
C PHE A 391 -21.02 4.83 32.05
N ALA A 392 -21.95 5.79 31.99
CA ALA A 392 -21.96 6.81 30.93
C ALA A 392 -21.67 8.19 31.50
N LEU A 393 -20.80 8.94 30.83
CA LEU A 393 -20.66 10.39 31.00
C LEU A 393 -21.40 11.06 29.85
N ASP A 394 -22.29 12.00 30.16
CA ASP A 394 -23.03 12.78 29.16
C ASP A 394 -22.86 14.29 29.34
N TYR A 395 -23.09 15.00 28.25
CA TYR A 395 -23.18 16.45 28.20
C TYR A 395 -24.49 16.84 27.52
N LYS A 396 -25.38 17.54 28.25
CA LYS A 396 -26.73 17.91 27.81
C LYS A 396 -27.59 16.70 27.40
N GLY A 397 -27.39 15.56 28.04
CA GLY A 397 -28.10 14.31 27.75
C GLY A 397 -27.54 13.53 26.55
N GLU A 398 -26.48 14.01 25.89
CA GLU A 398 -25.77 13.25 24.87
C GLU A 398 -24.54 12.56 25.46
N SER A 399 -24.47 11.22 25.34
CA SER A 399 -23.33 10.42 25.83
C SER A 399 -22.01 10.85 25.17
N VAL A 400 -21.07 11.30 26.01
CA VAL A 400 -19.66 11.60 25.70
C VAL A 400 -18.81 10.34 25.76
N CYS A 401 -19.02 9.50 26.77
CA CYS A 401 -18.28 8.25 27.00
C CYS A 401 -19.23 7.20 27.57
N PHE A 402 -19.15 5.95 27.13
CA PHE A 402 -19.92 4.82 27.68
C PHE A 402 -19.03 3.58 27.80
N ILE A 403 -18.62 3.27 29.03
CA ILE A 403 -17.72 2.16 29.35
C ILE A 403 -18.41 1.13 30.24
N SER A 404 -17.89 -0.09 30.25
CA SER A 404 -18.34 -1.17 31.13
C SER A 404 -17.18 -1.96 31.69
N TYR A 405 -17.45 -2.77 32.70
CA TYR A 405 -16.51 -3.74 33.27
C TYR A 405 -17.15 -5.13 33.26
N GLU A 406 -16.29 -6.15 33.19
CA GLU A 406 -16.67 -7.57 33.13
C GLU A 406 -17.56 -7.93 31.93
N GLY A 407 -17.45 -7.17 30.84
CA GLY A 407 -18.16 -7.41 29.58
C GLY A 407 -18.87 -6.18 29.03
N ALA A 408 -19.27 -6.25 27.75
CA ALA A 408 -20.02 -5.18 27.08
C ALA A 408 -21.52 -5.46 27.08
N PHE A 409 -22.34 -4.40 27.12
CA PHE A 409 -23.79 -4.47 27.03
C PHE A 409 -24.38 -3.29 26.25
N VAL A 410 -25.66 -3.40 25.88
CA VAL A 410 -26.38 -2.33 25.19
C VAL A 410 -27.29 -1.61 26.19
N ALA A 411 -27.21 -0.29 26.26
CA ALA A 411 -28.09 0.49 27.10
C ALA A 411 -29.53 0.51 26.55
N THR A 412 -30.50 0.32 27.44
CA THR A 412 -31.94 0.26 27.16
C THR A 412 -32.69 1.51 27.63
N ASP A 413 -32.04 2.39 28.39
CA ASP A 413 -32.48 3.74 28.74
C ASP A 413 -31.31 4.72 28.91
N GLY A 414 -31.59 5.91 29.42
CA GLY A 414 -30.56 6.89 29.80
C GLY A 414 -29.83 7.58 28.63
N PRO A 415 -28.78 8.36 28.93
CA PRO A 415 -28.03 9.11 27.92
C PRO A 415 -27.29 8.25 26.89
N ALA A 416 -27.09 6.96 27.19
CA ALA A 416 -26.44 6.01 26.30
C ALA A 416 -27.42 5.11 25.53
N LEU A 417 -28.74 5.39 25.56
CA LEU A 417 -29.79 4.59 24.93
C LEU A 417 -29.41 4.09 23.53
N GLY A 418 -29.38 2.77 23.35
CA GLY A 418 -29.08 2.09 22.10
C GLY A 418 -27.59 2.02 21.72
N LEU A 419 -26.70 2.60 22.53
CA LEU A 419 -25.25 2.42 22.39
C LEU A 419 -24.80 1.12 23.06
N THR A 420 -23.78 0.50 22.49
CA THR A 420 -23.04 -0.60 23.13
C THR A 420 -21.88 -0.02 23.93
N SER A 421 -21.72 -0.43 25.18
CA SER A 421 -20.60 -0.01 26.03
C SER A 421 -19.26 -0.55 25.52
N VAL A 422 -18.17 0.14 25.86
CA VAL A 422 -16.80 -0.34 25.65
C VAL A 422 -16.30 -0.98 26.95
N ASP A 423 -16.08 -2.30 26.92
CA ASP A 423 -15.53 -3.03 28.07
C ASP A 423 -14.08 -2.59 28.35
N THR A 424 -13.77 -2.28 29.60
CA THR A 424 -12.41 -1.92 30.04
C THR A 424 -11.45 -3.10 29.93
N GLY A 425 -11.97 -4.33 29.96
CA GLY A 425 -11.19 -5.56 29.97
C GLY A 425 -10.47 -5.84 31.30
N ILE A 426 -10.74 -5.04 32.34
CA ILE A 426 -10.22 -5.21 33.70
C ILE A 426 -11.41 -5.42 34.63
N SER A 427 -11.24 -6.30 35.63
CA SER A 427 -12.24 -6.61 36.64
C SER A 427 -11.63 -6.48 38.03
N GLU A 428 -12.42 -5.98 38.97
CA GLU A 428 -12.17 -6.12 40.39
C GLU A 428 -12.84 -7.41 40.90
N SER A 429 -12.43 -7.90 42.06
CA SER A 429 -12.95 -9.15 42.60
C SER A 429 -13.03 -9.09 44.10
N SER A 430 -14.20 -9.52 44.59
CA SER A 430 -14.57 -9.64 46.00
C SER A 430 -13.71 -10.58 46.85
N THR A 431 -12.65 -11.16 46.28
CA THR A 431 -11.72 -12.08 46.95
C THR A 431 -10.24 -11.77 46.69
N LYS A 432 -9.95 -10.73 45.90
CA LYS A 432 -8.59 -10.46 45.39
C LYS A 432 -8.23 -8.98 45.28
N THR A 433 -9.21 -8.09 45.10
CA THR A 433 -8.91 -6.66 44.98
C THR A 433 -8.58 -6.09 46.35
N LEU A 434 -7.35 -5.61 46.52
CA LEU A 434 -6.93 -4.98 47.77
C LEU A 434 -7.62 -3.63 47.95
N VAL A 435 -8.02 -3.31 49.18
CA VAL A 435 -8.50 -1.97 49.55
C VAL A 435 -7.47 -0.91 49.16
N GLY A 436 -7.93 0.15 48.49
CA GLY A 436 -7.09 1.21 47.94
C GLY A 436 -6.55 0.92 46.53
N SER A 437 -7.18 0.00 45.79
CA SER A 437 -6.92 -0.23 44.37
C SER A 437 -8.08 0.31 43.54
N SER A 438 -7.82 0.64 42.28
CA SER A 438 -8.83 1.11 41.33
C SER A 438 -8.51 0.61 39.91
N ILE A 439 -9.52 0.67 39.05
CA ILE A 439 -9.35 0.60 37.59
C ILE A 439 -9.12 2.03 37.09
N GLN A 440 -7.97 2.27 36.47
CA GLN A 440 -7.52 3.62 36.13
C GLN A 440 -6.82 3.70 34.77
N LEU A 441 -6.95 4.84 34.10
CA LEU A 441 -6.31 5.12 32.80
C LEU A 441 -4.83 5.48 32.94
N VAL A 442 -3.99 4.92 32.07
CA VAL A 442 -2.56 5.26 31.95
C VAL A 442 -2.15 5.54 30.51
N GLY A 443 -1.05 6.25 30.32
CA GLY A 443 -0.55 6.65 29.00
C GLY A 443 -0.23 8.14 28.95
N THR A 444 0.08 8.62 27.75
CA THR A 444 0.46 10.01 27.50
C THR A 444 -0.44 10.58 26.39
N GLY A 445 -1.16 11.66 26.70
CA GLY A 445 -2.04 12.34 25.74
C GLY A 445 -3.04 13.25 26.43
N ASN A 446 -4.09 13.68 25.72
CA ASN A 446 -5.12 14.57 26.26
C ASN A 446 -6.55 14.21 25.79
N THR A 447 -6.74 13.03 25.20
CA THR A 447 -8.06 12.49 24.81
C THR A 447 -8.12 11.03 25.24
N PHE A 448 -9.33 10.51 25.44
CA PHE A 448 -9.57 9.15 25.95
C PHE A 448 -8.81 8.07 25.18
N GLU A 449 -8.71 8.20 23.85
CA GLU A 449 -8.09 7.22 22.96
C GLU A 449 -6.57 7.09 23.13
N HIS A 450 -5.93 8.04 23.80
CA HIS A 450 -4.50 8.00 24.09
C HIS A 450 -4.16 7.14 25.32
N PHE A 451 -5.17 6.70 26.07
CA PHE A 451 -4.99 5.98 27.32
C PHE A 451 -5.48 4.53 27.24
N ARG A 452 -5.06 3.73 28.21
CA ARG A 452 -5.52 2.34 28.40
C ARG A 452 -5.79 2.05 29.86
N TRP A 453 -6.75 1.14 30.14
CA TRP A 453 -7.11 0.72 31.48
C TRP A 453 -6.07 -0.23 32.10
N ILE A 454 -5.83 -0.07 33.40
CA ILE A 454 -5.09 -1.01 34.26
C ILE A 454 -5.71 -1.02 35.66
N SER A 455 -5.36 -2.03 36.47
CA SER A 455 -5.60 -2.00 37.92
C SER A 455 -4.31 -1.57 38.65
N GLN A 456 -4.41 -0.56 39.52
CA GLN A 456 -3.31 0.02 40.31
C GLN A 456 -3.80 0.61 41.63
N VAL A 457 -2.89 1.16 42.44
CA VAL A 457 -3.22 1.93 43.65
C VAL A 457 -4.05 3.15 43.26
N GLU A 458 -5.16 3.36 43.97
CA GLU A 458 -6.10 4.45 43.69
C GLU A 458 -5.46 5.84 43.81
N SER A 459 -5.91 6.78 42.98
CA SER A 459 -5.44 8.16 42.94
C SER A 459 -6.56 9.19 42.80
N PRO A 460 -7.72 9.04 43.46
CA PRO A 460 -8.88 9.89 43.24
C PRO A 460 -8.54 11.37 43.45
N GLY A 461 -8.85 12.17 42.44
CA GLY A 461 -8.65 13.60 42.40
C GLY A 461 -7.26 14.02 41.94
N HIS A 462 -6.39 13.09 41.56
CA HIS A 462 -5.03 13.32 41.11
C HIS A 462 -4.77 12.59 39.79
N LEU A 463 -3.64 12.87 39.14
CA LEU A 463 -3.25 12.05 37.98
C LEU A 463 -2.99 10.62 38.42
N ASN A 464 -3.50 9.69 37.62
CA ASN A 464 -3.22 8.26 37.73
C ASN A 464 -1.71 7.99 37.64
N THR A 465 -1.29 6.93 38.32
CA THR A 465 0.12 6.50 38.25
C THR A 465 0.43 6.07 36.81
N TYR A 466 1.48 6.64 36.20
CA TYR A 466 1.84 6.47 34.78
C TYR A 466 0.93 7.16 33.77
N GLN A 467 0.13 8.13 34.20
CA GLN A 467 -0.59 9.04 33.31
C GLN A 467 0.14 10.38 33.15
N SER A 468 0.24 10.87 31.92
CA SER A 468 0.71 12.22 31.58
C SER A 468 -0.32 12.91 30.70
N ILE A 469 -0.65 14.15 31.05
CA ILE A 469 -1.47 15.04 30.23
C ILE A 469 -0.54 16.04 29.55
N ASP A 470 -0.37 15.93 28.23
CA ASP A 470 0.53 16.81 27.49
C ASP A 470 -0.19 18.10 27.05
N GLU A 471 0.49 19.25 27.11
CA GLU A 471 -0.03 20.50 26.53
C GLU A 471 0.06 20.44 25.00
N PHE A 472 -1.04 20.70 24.30
CA PHE A 472 -0.89 21.28 22.97
C PHE A 472 -0.36 22.70 23.14
N ALA A 473 0.84 22.98 22.62
CA ALA A 473 1.16 24.35 22.25
C ALA A 473 0.02 24.82 21.32
N PRO A 474 -0.66 25.94 21.58
CA PRO A 474 -1.64 26.45 20.61
C PRO A 474 -0.94 26.54 19.25
N PRO A 475 -1.61 26.24 18.13
CA PRO A 475 -1.04 26.54 16.83
C PRO A 475 -0.62 28.00 16.88
N VAL A 476 0.69 28.25 16.76
CA VAL A 476 1.20 29.62 16.69
C VAL A 476 0.36 30.28 15.60
N PRO A 477 -0.39 31.35 15.89
CA PRO A 477 -1.03 32.10 14.83
C PRO A 477 0.10 32.44 13.86
N VAL A 478 0.01 31.98 12.62
CA VAL A 478 0.93 32.44 11.59
C VAL A 478 0.60 33.91 11.40
N ASP A 479 1.19 34.77 12.24
CA ASP A 479 1.32 36.17 11.89
C ASP A 479 2.18 36.17 10.64
N SER A 480 1.54 36.53 9.54
CA SER A 480 2.09 36.72 8.19
C SER A 480 3.27 37.72 8.11
N ARG A 481 3.96 38.01 9.22
CA ARG A 481 5.05 38.99 9.34
C ARG A 481 6.31 38.48 10.04
N GLY A 482 6.50 37.16 10.16
CA GLY A 482 7.60 36.57 10.91
C GLY A 482 8.58 35.66 10.15
N ILE A 483 8.73 35.75 8.83
CA ILE A 483 9.82 35.03 8.11
C ILE A 483 11.01 35.97 7.94
N LEU A 484 11.82 36.14 8.98
CA LEU A 484 13.25 36.43 8.85
C LEU A 484 13.96 36.30 10.21
N ALA A 485 14.63 35.16 10.45
CA ALA A 485 15.89 35.02 11.19
C ALA A 485 15.95 33.65 11.88
N PHE A 486 16.56 32.66 11.22
CA PHE A 486 17.38 31.65 11.91
C PHE A 486 18.29 30.95 10.89
N PHE A 487 19.37 31.63 10.51
CA PHE A 487 20.58 31.00 10.00
C PHE A 487 21.74 31.69 10.70
N VAL A 488 22.46 30.93 11.53
CA VAL A 488 23.91 30.99 11.84
C VAL A 488 24.11 30.38 13.22
N LEU A 489 24.66 29.17 13.26
CA LEU A 489 25.76 28.79 14.16
C LEU A 489 26.25 27.40 13.74
N LEU A 490 27.18 27.39 12.78
CA LEU A 490 28.05 26.25 12.51
C LEU A 490 29.40 26.49 13.19
N SER A 491 29.83 25.47 13.95
CA SER A 491 31.23 25.07 14.19
C SER A 491 32.21 26.10 14.75
N ALA A 492 32.46 26.05 16.06
CA ALA A 492 33.72 26.45 16.65
C ALA A 492 34.52 25.20 17.06
N GLY A 493 35.36 24.73 16.14
CA GLY A 493 36.35 23.68 16.37
C GLY A 493 37.69 24.11 15.78
N VAL A 494 38.61 24.53 16.67
CA VAL A 494 40.07 24.43 16.59
C VAL A 494 40.76 24.81 15.26
N VAL A 495 41.60 25.87 15.30
CA VAL A 495 43.04 25.82 14.93
C VAL A 495 43.72 27.12 15.36
N TRP A 496 44.83 26.95 16.07
CA TRP A 496 45.80 27.94 16.50
C TRP A 496 46.62 28.51 15.33
N ARG A 497 47.03 29.78 15.41
CA ARG A 497 48.45 30.27 15.46
C ARG A 497 48.76 31.52 14.59
N LYS A 498 49.28 32.58 15.27
CA LYS A 498 50.32 33.57 14.87
C LYS A 498 49.97 34.58 13.73
N VAL A 499 50.27 35.89 13.76
CA VAL A 499 51.43 36.66 14.25
C VAL A 499 51.07 38.14 14.53
N ARG A 500 51.55 38.65 15.68
CA ARG A 500 52.00 40.00 16.10
C ARG A 500 51.77 41.24 15.22
N ARG A 501 51.29 42.33 15.85
CA ARG A 501 52.16 43.42 16.36
C ARG A 501 51.64 43.92 17.70
#